data_AF-A0A085WG49-F1
#
_entry.id   AF-A0A085WG49-F1
#
_cell.length_a   1.000
_cell.length_b   1.000
_cell.length_c   1.000
_cell.angle_alpha   90.00
_cell.angle_beta   90.00
_cell.angle_gamma   90.00
#
_symmetry.space_group_name_H-M   'P 1'
#
loop_
_entity.id
_entity.type
_entity.pdbx_description
1 polymer ?
#
loop_
_entity_poly.entity_id
_entity_poly.type
_entity_poly.pdbx_seq_one_letter_code
_entity_poly.pdbx_strand_id
1 'polypeptide(L)'
;MLSLSRHIHSPEIPHYLGWLNYWSAAAAKAIGFPDPAHDAELQTRARRTASGGWVVRLTDEPLDYDNPAHLDTLLRVYERFPEIGGRAAP
;
A
#
# COMPACT_ATOMS: atom_id res chain seq x y z
N MET A 1 16.79 14.30 1.63
CA MET A 1 17.27 13.63 0.41
C MET A 1 16.61 12.26 0.38
N LEU A 2 15.67 12.00 -0.54
CA LEU A 2 15.08 10.66 -0.68
C LEU A 2 16.18 9.73 -1.20
N SER A 3 16.55 8.73 -0.40
CA SER A 3 17.47 7.68 -0.82
C SER A 3 16.75 6.81 -1.84
N LEU A 4 16.93 7.11 -3.13
CA LEU A 4 16.50 6.25 -4.22
C LEU A 4 17.36 4.99 -4.19
N SER A 5 16.86 3.95 -3.55
CA SER A 5 17.44 2.61 -3.66
C SER A 5 17.48 2.26 -5.14
N ARG A 6 18.69 2.00 -5.68
CA ARG A 6 18.98 1.75 -7.10
C ARG A 6 18.26 0.54 -7.74
N HIS A 7 17.27 -0.04 -7.06
CA HIS A 7 16.54 -1.25 -7.44
C HIS A 7 15.01 -1.04 -7.49
N ILE A 8 14.54 0.21 -7.51
CA ILE A 8 13.11 0.50 -7.65
C ILE A 8 12.75 0.41 -9.13
N HIS A 9 11.93 -0.56 -9.50
CA HIS A 9 11.44 -0.72 -10.87
C HIS A 9 10.66 0.52 -11.37
N SER A 10 10.02 1.29 -10.48
CA SER A 10 9.41 2.59 -10.78
C SER A 10 9.23 3.42 -9.50
N PRO A 11 9.65 4.70 -9.45
CA PRO A 11 9.57 5.54 -8.24
C PRO A 11 8.14 5.75 -7.73
N GLU A 12 7.14 5.44 -8.55
CA GLU A 12 5.73 5.45 -8.20
C GLU A 12 5.31 4.21 -7.38
N ILE A 13 6.03 3.09 -7.46
CA ILE A 13 5.68 1.86 -6.76
C ILE A 13 6.26 1.88 -5.34
N PRO A 14 5.42 1.76 -4.29
CA PRO A 14 5.91 1.66 -2.92
C PRO A 14 6.83 0.44 -2.71
N HIS A 15 7.85 0.61 -1.88
CA HIS A 15 8.81 -0.45 -1.57
C HIS A 15 8.29 -1.51 -0.61
N TYR A 16 7.42 -1.10 0.32
CA TYR A 16 6.89 -1.95 1.35
C TYR A 16 5.58 -1.37 1.84
N LEU A 17 4.78 -2.24 2.46
CA LEU A 17 3.62 -1.83 3.23
C LEU A 17 4.03 -1.62 4.70
N GLY A 18 3.63 -0.48 5.25
CA GLY A 18 3.64 -0.23 6.69
C GLY A 18 2.23 -0.31 7.27
N TRP A 19 2.10 -0.05 8.57
CA TRP A 19 0.78 0.14 9.19
C TRP A 19 0.00 1.28 8.51
N LEU A 20 0.66 2.43 8.37
CA LEU A 20 0.16 3.62 7.68
C LEU A 20 0.96 3.82 6.39
N ASN A 21 0.24 3.94 5.28
CA ASN A 21 0.83 4.08 3.96
C ASN A 21 0.41 5.41 3.35
N TYR A 22 1.37 6.14 2.80
CA TYR A 22 1.09 7.26 1.93
C TYR A 22 1.35 6.84 0.48
N TRP A 23 0.31 6.93 -0.34
CA TRP A 23 0.38 6.70 -1.77
C TRP A 23 0.09 8.02 -2.48
N SER A 24 1.06 8.54 -3.22
CA SER A 24 0.83 9.69 -4.09
C SER A 24 -0.25 9.36 -5.14
N ALA A 25 -0.78 10.37 -5.82
CA ALA A 25 -1.72 10.14 -6.91
C ALA A 25 -1.14 9.19 -7.98
N ALA A 26 0.16 9.33 -8.28
CA ALA A 26 0.87 8.47 -9.21
C ALA A 26 1.02 7.04 -8.68
N ALA A 27 1.37 6.89 -7.39
CA ALA A 27 1.49 5.58 -6.76
C ALA A 27 0.15 4.83 -6.73
N ALA A 28 -0.92 5.51 -6.31
CA ALA A 28 -2.26 4.95 -6.27
C ALA A 28 -2.72 4.50 -7.66
N LYS A 29 -2.43 5.29 -8.70
CA LYS A 29 -2.69 4.90 -10.09
C LYS A 29 -1.86 3.67 -10.50
N ALA A 30 -0.57 3.63 -10.15
CA ALA A 30 0.32 2.54 -10.54
C ALA A 30 -0.07 1.20 -9.90
N ILE A 31 -0.49 1.20 -8.64
CA ILE A 31 -0.95 -0.02 -7.94
C ILE A 31 -2.44 -0.32 -8.15
N GLY A 32 -3.17 0.53 -8.88
CA GLY A 32 -4.59 0.35 -9.17
C GLY A 32 -5.51 0.53 -7.95
N PHE A 33 -5.25 1.51 -7.09
CA PHE A 33 -6.05 1.85 -5.92
C PHE A 33 -6.76 3.22 -6.07
N PRO A 34 -8.04 3.36 -5.66
CA PRO A 34 -8.92 2.30 -5.21
C PRO A 34 -9.62 1.58 -6.37
N ASP A 35 -9.83 0.29 -6.20
CA ASP A 35 -10.77 -0.54 -6.95
C ASP A 35 -12.03 -0.77 -6.10
N PRO A 36 -13.21 -0.25 -6.50
CA PRO A 36 -14.45 -0.41 -5.74
C PRO A 36 -14.86 -1.86 -5.47
N ALA A 37 -14.47 -2.81 -6.32
CA ALA A 37 -14.83 -4.22 -6.17
C ALA A 37 -13.95 -4.96 -5.15
N HIS A 38 -12.73 -4.49 -4.92
CA HIS A 38 -11.72 -5.21 -4.14
C HIS A 38 -11.24 -4.46 -2.90
N ASP A 39 -11.39 -3.12 -2.86
CA ASP A 39 -10.73 -2.27 -1.87
C ASP A 39 -11.72 -1.64 -0.87
N ALA A 40 -12.95 -2.15 -0.78
CA ALA A 40 -14.00 -1.58 0.09
C ALA A 40 -13.53 -1.48 1.55
N GLU A 41 -12.89 -2.53 2.08
CA GLU A 41 -12.37 -2.53 3.46
C GLU A 41 -11.25 -1.50 3.64
N LEU A 42 -10.24 -1.48 2.75
CA LEU A 42 -9.15 -0.50 2.79
C LEU A 42 -9.67 0.93 2.67
N GLN A 43 -10.70 1.16 1.85
CA GLN A 43 -11.31 2.48 1.67
C GLN A 43 -11.97 3.01 2.95
N THR A 44 -12.53 2.14 3.80
CA THR A 44 -13.10 2.58 5.11
C THR A 44 -12.04 3.19 6.02
N ARG A 45 -10.77 2.79 5.83
CA ARG A 45 -9.60 3.25 6.59
C ARG A 45 -8.68 4.17 5.78
N ALA A 46 -9.14 4.63 4.62
CA ALA A 46 -8.38 5.50 3.72
C ALA A 46 -8.89 6.94 3.77
N ARG A 47 -7.97 7.90 3.61
CA ARG A 47 -8.28 9.32 3.48
C ARG A 47 -7.57 9.89 2.25
N ARG A 48 -8.35 10.57 1.39
CA ARG A 48 -7.80 11.30 0.25
C ARG A 48 -7.09 12.57 0.70
N THR A 49 -5.93 12.88 0.13
CA THR A 49 -5.19 14.12 0.41
C THR A 49 -5.57 15.23 -0.56
N ALA A 50 -5.27 16.48 -0.22
CA ALA A 50 -5.48 17.63 -1.11
C ALA A 50 -4.67 17.51 -2.43
N SER A 51 -3.52 16.84 -2.38
CA SER A 51 -2.68 16.54 -3.56
C SER A 51 -3.20 15.35 -4.40
N GLY A 52 -4.37 14.79 -4.06
CA GLY A 52 -4.99 13.68 -4.78
C GLY A 52 -4.41 12.30 -4.47
N GLY A 53 -3.49 12.20 -3.50
CA GLY A 53 -3.00 10.93 -2.97
C GLY A 53 -3.91 10.36 -1.88
N TRP A 54 -3.42 9.31 -1.23
CA TRP A 54 -4.13 8.57 -0.20
C TRP A 54 -3.25 8.33 1.01
N VAL A 55 -3.84 8.43 2.19
CA VAL A 55 -3.31 7.91 3.44
C VAL A 55 -4.17 6.70 3.81
N VAL A 56 -3.56 5.51 3.91
CA VAL A 56 -4.28 4.24 4.11
C VAL A 56 -3.72 3.52 5.32
N ARG A 57 -4.60 3.13 6.25
CA ARG A 57 -4.27 2.23 7.36
C ARG A 57 -4.65 0.80 7.01
N LEU A 58 -3.75 -0.15 7.24
CA LEU A 58 -4.04 -1.56 7.01
C LEU A 58 -4.99 -2.13 8.07
N THR A 59 -4.77 -1.74 9.33
CA THR A 59 -5.50 -2.18 10.51
C THR A 59 -5.90 -0.96 11.35
N ASP A 60 -6.94 -1.11 12.17
CA ASP A 60 -7.41 -0.02 13.05
C ASP A 60 -6.41 0.28 14.18
N GLU A 61 -5.76 -0.76 14.69
CA GLU A 61 -4.66 -0.69 15.66
C GLU A 61 -3.29 -0.72 14.96
N PRO A 62 -2.22 -0.22 15.60
CA PRO A 62 -0.85 -0.36 15.08
C PRO A 62 -0.53 -1.80 14.67
N LEU A 63 0.12 -1.94 13.51
CA LEU A 63 0.52 -3.24 12.99
C LEU A 63 1.39 -3.98 14.01
N ASP A 64 0.97 -5.19 14.34
CA ASP A 64 1.61 -6.09 15.28
C ASP A 64 1.92 -7.39 14.55
N TYR A 65 3.21 -7.72 14.44
CA TYR A 65 3.66 -8.91 13.72
C TYR A 65 3.46 -10.21 14.51
N ASP A 66 3.19 -10.13 15.81
CA ASP A 66 2.85 -11.28 16.65
C ASP A 66 1.34 -11.59 16.62
N ASN A 67 0.52 -10.66 16.10
CA ASN A 67 -0.91 -10.87 15.92
C ASN A 67 -1.21 -11.51 14.55
N PRO A 68 -1.73 -12.76 14.51
CA PRO A 68 -1.99 -13.46 13.25
C PRO A 68 -3.04 -12.77 12.37
N ALA A 69 -4.00 -12.04 12.94
CA ALA A 69 -5.00 -11.31 12.16
C ALA A 69 -4.37 -10.10 11.42
N HIS A 70 -3.38 -9.47 12.03
CA HIS A 70 -2.62 -8.38 11.42
C HIS A 70 -1.73 -8.91 10.28
N LEU A 71 -1.10 -10.08 10.47
CA LEU A 71 -0.35 -10.75 9.41
C LEU A 71 -1.25 -11.15 8.23
N ASP A 72 -2.42 -11.74 8.48
CA ASP A 72 -3.38 -12.09 7.43
C ASP A 72 -3.78 -10.85 6.61
N THR A 73 -4.07 -9.74 7.30
CA THR A 73 -4.36 -8.46 6.64
C THR A 73 -3.20 -8.01 5.77
N LEU A 74 -1.96 -8.03 6.29
CA LEU A 74 -0.77 -7.63 5.54
C LEU A 74 -0.56 -8.50 4.30
N LEU A 75 -0.75 -9.82 4.41
CA LEU A 75 -0.61 -10.78 3.30
C LEU A 75 -1.64 -10.52 2.21
N ARG A 76 -2.92 -10.39 2.57
CA ARG A 76 -4.00 -10.07 1.60
C ARG A 76 -3.74 -8.78 0.85
N VAL A 77 -3.19 -7.76 1.54
CA VAL A 77 -2.87 -6.48 0.89
C VAL A 77 -1.67 -6.62 -0.05
N TYR A 78 -0.67 -7.44 0.28
CA TYR A 78 0.39 -7.77 -0.66
C TYR A 78 -0.11 -8.57 -1.87
N GLU A 79 -1.03 -9.51 -1.68
CA GLU A 79 -1.67 -10.25 -2.77
C GLU A 79 -2.48 -9.33 -3.68
N ARG A 80 -3.18 -8.34 -3.10
CA ARG A 80 -3.92 -7.32 -3.85
C ARG A 80 -3.02 -6.39 -4.67
N PHE A 81 -1.80 -6.12 -4.19
CA PHE A 81 -0.85 -5.20 -4.82
C PHE A 81 0.50 -5.88 -5.08
N PRO A 82 0.57 -6.82 -6.04
CA PRO A 82 1.77 -7.64 -6.27
C PRO A 82 3.00 -6.84 -6.71
N GLU A 83 2.81 -5.65 -7.29
CA GLU A 83 3.90 -4.75 -7.68
C GLU A 83 4.67 -4.20 -6.47
N ILE A 84 4.01 -4.06 -5.30
CA ILE A 84 4.63 -3.44 -4.12
C ILE A 84 5.82 -4.27 -3.64
N GLY A 85 6.97 -3.61 -3.51
CA GLY A 85 8.23 -4.23 -3.13
C GLY A 85 8.87 -5.09 -4.23
N GLY A 86 8.45 -4.94 -5.48
CA GLY A 86 9.04 -5.65 -6.62
C GLY A 86 8.77 -7.16 -6.56
N ARG A 87 7.58 -7.56 -6.07
CA ARG A 87 7.19 -8.98 -5.96
C ARG A 87 6.60 -9.53 -7.26
N ALA A 88 6.16 -8.67 -8.17
CA ALA A 88 5.75 -9.08 -9.51
C ALA A 88 6.96 -9.58 -10.30
N ALA A 89 6.77 -10.66 -11.07
CA ALA A 89 7.79 -11.16 -11.97
C ALA A 89 8.04 -10.16 -13.12
N PRO A 90 9.27 -10.07 -13.67
CA PRO A 90 9.59 -9.20 -14.79
C PRO A 90 8.82 -9.53 -16.08
#